data_AF-A0A817CN59-F1
#
_entry.id   AF-A0A817CN59-F1
#
_cell.length_a   1.000
_cell.length_b   1.000
_cell.length_c   1.000
_cell.angle_alpha   90.00
_cell.angle_beta   90.00
_cell.angle_gamma   90.00
#
_symmetry.space_group_name_H-M   'P 1'
#
loop_
_entity.id
_entity.type
_entity.pdbx_description
1 polymer ?
#
loop_
_entity_poly.entity_id
_entity_poly.type
_entity_poly.pdbx_seq_one_letter_code
_entity_poly.pdbx_strand_id
1 'polypeptide(L)'
;MVLSSSLWPFYALSNIIIPIEPKKAFDNFTKFYIEQHNARKLIWLHQHSEGDLQILYTDKNYNLHVSLYQMNILLLFNKLSSRTVEQIQDET
;
A
#
# COMPACT_ATOMS: atom_id res chain seq x y z
N MET A 1 -11.18 0.14 4.81
CA MET A 1 -12.62 0.38 4.57
C MET A 1 -13.09 -0.49 3.40
N VAL A 2 -14.34 -0.97 3.41
CA VAL A 2 -14.91 -1.77 2.31
C VAL A 2 -16.06 -0.98 1.67
N LEU A 3 -16.05 -0.86 0.34
CA LEU A 3 -17.02 -0.08 -0.43
C LEU A 3 -17.76 -0.97 -1.44
N SER A 4 -19.03 -0.67 -1.72
CA SER A 4 -19.81 -1.34 -2.77
C SER A 4 -19.55 -0.68 -4.12
N SER A 5 -19.11 -1.45 -5.12
CA SER A 5 -18.78 -0.95 -6.46
C SER A 5 -19.97 -0.31 -7.20
N SER A 6 -21.21 -0.60 -6.81
CA SER A 6 -22.41 0.03 -7.37
C SER A 6 -22.65 1.46 -6.91
N LEU A 7 -22.02 1.89 -5.81
CA LEU A 7 -22.22 3.19 -5.19
C LEU A 7 -21.05 4.16 -5.42
N TRP A 8 -19.89 3.64 -5.84
CA TRP A 8 -18.66 4.41 -5.95
C TRP A 8 -18.05 4.23 -7.35
N PRO A 9 -17.81 5.32 -8.10
CA PRO A 9 -17.28 5.27 -9.46
C PRO A 9 -15.75 5.08 -9.47
N PHE A 10 -15.24 4.14 -8.68
CA PHE A 10 -13.80 3.86 -8.59
C PHE A 10 -13.44 2.58 -9.34
N TYR A 11 -12.28 2.62 -9.97
CA TYR A 11 -11.71 1.48 -10.70
C TYR A 11 -10.33 1.19 -10.15
N ALA A 12 -9.97 -0.09 -10.07
CA ALA A 12 -8.61 -0.47 -9.70
C ALA A 12 -7.65 0.00 -10.80
N LEU A 13 -6.61 0.74 -10.42
CA LEU A 13 -5.51 1.07 -11.32
C LEU A 13 -4.51 -0.10 -11.39
N SER A 14 -3.70 -0.11 -12.45
CA SER A 14 -2.78 -1.22 -12.75
C SER A 14 -1.70 -1.43 -11.68
N ASN A 15 -1.11 -2.63 -11.74
CA ASN A 15 -0.11 -3.24 -10.87
C ASN A 15 0.87 -2.24 -10.23
N ILE A 16 0.72 -2.05 -8.93
CA ILE A 16 1.77 -1.57 -8.02
C ILE A 16 2.45 -2.79 -7.40
N ILE A 17 3.78 -2.76 -7.26
CA ILE A 17 4.52 -3.75 -6.49
C ILE A 17 4.34 -3.41 -5.01
N ILE A 18 3.45 -4.12 -4.32
CA ILE A 18 3.19 -3.82 -2.91
C ILE A 18 4.41 -4.25 -2.07
N PRO A 19 4.95 -3.35 -1.22
CA PRO A 19 6.09 -3.67 -0.36
C PRO A 19 5.70 -4.76 0.66
N ILE A 20 6.69 -5.51 1.14
CA ILE A 20 6.45 -6.73 1.92
C ILE A 20 5.76 -6.45 3.26
N GLU A 21 5.99 -5.26 3.81
CA GLU A 21 5.49 -4.80 5.10
C GLU A 21 3.95 -4.69 5.10
N PRO A 22 3.30 -3.90 4.23
CA PRO A 22 1.83 -3.85 4.16
C PRO A 22 1.20 -5.05 3.44
N LYS A 23 1.95 -5.77 2.58
CA LYS A 23 1.42 -6.93 1.82
C LYS A 23 0.76 -7.96 2.73
N LYS A 24 1.38 -8.28 3.86
CA LYS A 24 0.84 -9.24 4.84
C LYS A 24 -0.54 -8.82 5.38
N ALA A 25 -0.75 -7.52 5.59
CA ALA A 25 -2.04 -7.00 6.05
C ALA A 25 -3.12 -7.14 4.98
N PHE A 26 -2.80 -6.84 3.71
CA PHE A 26 -3.70 -7.06 2.58
C PHE A 26 -4.08 -8.53 2.42
N ASP A 27 -3.11 -9.44 2.49
CA ASP A 27 -3.34 -10.88 2.34
C ASP A 27 -4.22 -11.43 3.47
N ASN A 28 -3.91 -11.07 4.72
CA ASN A 28 -4.69 -11.49 5.88
C ASN A 28 -6.13 -10.99 5.81
N PHE A 29 -6.34 -9.72 5.45
CA PHE A 29 -7.69 -9.16 5.33
C PHE A 29 -8.46 -9.77 4.16
N THR A 30 -7.79 -10.04 3.03
CA THR A 30 -8.40 -10.69 1.88
C THR A 30 -8.91 -12.08 2.25
N LYS A 31 -8.08 -12.87 2.96
CA LYS A 31 -8.48 -14.19 3.45
C LYS A 31 -9.68 -14.10 4.39
N PHE A 32 -9.60 -13.25 5.41
CA PHE A 32 -10.68 -13.02 6.37
C PHE A 32 -12.00 -12.63 5.68
N TYR A 33 -11.94 -11.70 4.71
CA TYR A 33 -13.14 -11.19 4.04
C TYR A 33 -13.81 -12.27 3.18
N ILE A 34 -13.03 -13.08 2.46
CA ILE A 34 -13.56 -14.17 1.62
C ILE A 34 -14.20 -15.25 2.50
N GLU A 35 -13.60 -15.60 3.64
CA GLU A 35 -14.14 -16.59 4.59
C GLU A 35 -15.47 -16.13 5.21
N GLN A 36 -15.63 -14.84 5.51
CA GLN A 36 -16.85 -14.26 6.07
C GLN A 36 -17.94 -14.01 5.02
N HIS A 37 -17.55 -13.64 3.80
CA HIS A 37 -18.48 -13.19 2.76
C HIS A 37 -18.39 -14.07 1.51
N ASN A 38 -18.97 -15.26 1.63
CA ASN A 38 -19.10 -16.20 0.52
C ASN A 38 -19.74 -15.55 -0.71
N ALA A 39 -19.23 -15.91 -1.89
CA ALA A 39 -19.64 -15.41 -3.20
C ALA A 39 -19.45 -13.89 -3.44
N ARG A 40 -18.64 -13.20 -2.63
CA ARG A 40 -18.19 -11.83 -2.94
C ARG A 40 -16.74 -11.80 -3.41
N LYS A 41 -16.43 -10.88 -4.33
CA LYS A 41 -15.06 -10.59 -4.77
C LYS A 41 -14.59 -9.29 -4.12
N LEU A 42 -13.46 -9.36 -3.41
CA LEU A 42 -12.76 -8.17 -2.93
C LEU A 42 -11.86 -7.62 -4.03
N ILE A 43 -11.90 -6.30 -4.24
CA ILE A 43 -11.01 -5.60 -5.16
C ILE A 43 -10.32 -4.51 -4.34
N TRP A 44 -8.99 -4.54 -4.32
CA TRP A 44 -8.20 -3.50 -3.66
C TRP A 44 -8.05 -2.30 -4.59
N LEU A 45 -8.30 -1.11 -4.03
CA LEU A 45 -8.05 0.17 -4.66
C LEU A 45 -6.78 0.76 -4.05
N HIS A 46 -5.63 0.23 -4.47
CA HIS A 46 -4.32 0.60 -3.92
C HIS A 46 -4.03 2.09 -4.06
N GLN A 47 -4.54 2.73 -5.11
CA GLN A 47 -4.37 4.16 -5.32
C GLN A 47 -5.08 5.05 -4.28
N HIS A 48 -6.02 4.48 -3.53
CA HIS A 48 -6.71 5.13 -2.41
C HIS A 48 -6.31 4.52 -1.06
N SER A 49 -5.24 3.73 -1.03
CA SER A 49 -4.69 3.19 0.20
C SER A 49 -3.69 4.17 0.79
N GLU A 50 -3.83 4.42 2.08
CA GLU A 50 -3.04 5.36 2.87
C GLU A 50 -2.58 4.66 4.15
N GLY A 51 -1.50 5.15 4.74
CA GLY A 51 -0.99 4.65 5.99
C GLY A 51 0.02 5.59 6.63
N ASP A 52 0.39 5.30 7.86
CA ASP A 52 1.32 6.11 8.63
C ASP A 52 2.70 5.43 8.70
N LEU A 53 3.75 6.20 8.45
CA LEU A 53 5.15 5.79 8.63
C LEU A 53 5.80 6.58 9.75
N GLN A 54 6.56 5.89 10.60
CA GLN A 54 7.41 6.54 11.58
C GLN A 54 8.85 6.63 11.07
N ILE A 55 9.44 7.83 11.13
CA ILE A 55 10.85 8.04 10.83
C ILE A 55 11.67 7.81 12.09
N LEU A 56 12.62 6.87 11.99
CA LEU A 56 13.42 6.39 13.13
C LEU A 56 14.88 6.84 13.12
N TYR A 57 15.36 7.44 12.02
CA TYR A 57 16.77 7.84 11.90
C TYR A 57 17.06 9.27 12.41
N THR A 58 16.03 10.02 12.79
CA THR A 58 16.13 11.40 13.29
C THR A 58 15.97 11.44 14.81
N ASP A 59 16.61 12.40 15.47
CA ASP A 59 16.49 12.59 16.94
C ASP A 59 15.06 12.92 17.39
N LYS A 60 14.25 13.48 16.48
CA LYS A 60 12.83 13.76 16.69
C LYS A 60 12.00 12.67 16.03
N ASN A 61 10.91 12.29 16.70
CA ASN A 61 9.91 11.40 16.12
C ASN A 61 9.08 12.18 15.08
N TYR A 62 9.14 11.74 13.83
CA TYR A 62 8.23 12.21 12.78
C TYR A 62 7.31 11.07 12.36
N ASN A 63 6.02 11.36 12.28
CA ASN A 63 5.02 10.47 11.69
C ASN A 63 4.55 11.10 10.38
N LEU A 64 4.64 10.33 9.30
CA LEU A 64 4.24 10.74 7.97
C LEU A 64 2.97 9.99 7.59
N HIS A 65 1.91 10.75 7.31
CA HIS A 65 0.73 10.21 6.67
C HIS A 65 0.96 10.20 5.16
N VAL A 66 0.98 9.01 4.55
CA VAL A 66 1.41 8.83 3.16
C VAL A 66 0.48 7.90 2.40
N SER A 67 0.38 8.12 1.09
CA SER A 67 -0.26 7.14 0.20
C SER A 67 0.60 5.88 0.09
N LEU A 68 0.00 4.77 -0.33
CA LEU A 68 0.74 3.52 -0.56
C LEU A 68 1.87 3.68 -1.59
N TYR A 69 1.70 4.54 -2.60
CA TYR A 69 2.76 4.86 -3.57
C TYR A 69 3.96 5.54 -2.92
N GLN A 70 3.70 6.57 -2.10
CA GLN A 70 4.75 7.28 -1.37
C GLN A 70 5.44 6.35 -0.37
N MET A 71 4.67 5.52 0.33
CA MET A 71 5.19 4.51 1.24
C MET A 71 6.13 3.54 0.52
N ASN A 72 5.76 3.06 -0.67
CA ASN A 72 6.57 2.13 -1.45
C ASN A 72 7.96 2.70 -1.76
N ILE A 73 8.00 3.96 -2.22
CA ILE A 73 9.24 4.67 -2.51
C ILE A 73 10.08 4.85 -1.23
N LEU A 74 9.47 5.31 -0.13
CA LEU A 74 10.19 5.57 1.11
C LEU A 74 10.81 4.30 1.72
N LEU A 75 10.12 3.16 1.62
CA LEU A 75 10.60 1.89 2.13
C LEU A 75 11.85 1.37 1.39
N LEU A 76 12.06 1.73 0.11
CA LEU A 76 13.29 1.40 -0.62
C LEU A 76 14.53 1.97 0.08
N PHE A 77 14.41 3.16 0.66
CA PHE A 77 15.52 3.87 1.30
C PHE A 77 15.90 3.33 2.68
N ASN A 78 15.15 2.35 3.21
CA ASN A 78 15.58 1.63 4.42
C ASN A 78 16.81 0.74 4.17
N LYS A 79 17.07 0.34 2.92
CA LYS A 79 18.20 -0.53 2.54
C LYS A 79 19.25 0.19 1.69
N LEU A 80 18.89 1.32 1.10
CA LEU A 80 19.62 1.95 0.00
C LEU A 80 19.73 3.46 0.25
N SER A 81 20.90 4.05 0.00
CA SER A 81 21.14 5.48 0.23
C SER A 81 20.77 6.37 -0.96
N SER A 82 20.73 5.82 -2.18
CA SER A 82 20.41 6.55 -3.40
C SER A 82 19.86 5.64 -4.50
N ARG A 83 18.94 6.18 -5.31
CA ARG A 83 18.33 5.53 -6.47
C ARG A 83 18.04 6.55 -7.58
N THR A 84 18.12 6.14 -8.84
CA THR A 84 17.62 6.94 -9.96
C THR A 84 16.10 6.74 -10.11
N VAL A 85 15.45 7.63 -10.86
CA VAL A 85 14.00 7.54 -11.08
C VAL A 85 13.63 6.26 -11.82
N GLU A 86 14.45 5.84 -12.78
CA GLU A 86 14.24 4.60 -13.54
C GLU A 86 14.29 3.36 -12.63
N GLN A 87 15.26 3.32 -11.70
CA GLN A 87 15.38 2.21 -10.75
C GLN A 87 14.19 2.15 -9.79
N ILE A 88 13.70 3.31 -9.33
CA ILE A 88 12.52 3.37 -8.48
C ILE A 88 11.31 2.81 -9.23
N GLN A 89 11.12 3.20 -10.50
CA GLN A 89 10.02 2.71 -11.32
C GLN A 89 10.06 1.19 -11.54
N ASP A 90 11.24 0.59 -11.64
CA ASP A 90 11.37 -0.87 -11.78
C ASP A 90 11.13 -1.63 -10.45
N GLU A 91 11.40 -0.99 -9.32
CA GLU A 91 11.29 -1.58 -7.97
C GLU A 91 9.90 -1.34 -7.31
N THR A 92 9.05 -0.45 -7.83
CA THR A 92 7.72 -0.07 -7.27
C THR A 92 6.57 -0.19 -8.25
#